data_AF-A0A9X2MB50-F1
#
_entry.id   AF-A0A9X2MB50-F1
#
_cell.length_a   1.000
_cell.length_b   1.000
_cell.length_c   1.000
_cell.angle_alpha   90.00
_cell.angle_beta   90.00
_cell.angle_gamma   90.00
#
_symmetry.space_group_name_H-M   'P 1'
#
loop_
_entity.id
_entity.type
_entity.pdbx_description
1 polymer ?
#
loop_
_entity_poly.entity_id
_entity_poly.type
_entity_poly.pdbx_seq_one_letter_code
_entity_poly.pdbx_strand_id
1 'polypeptide(L)' 'MGTLITNEKRIEDITLDNIKKGEVTLIQLNEIYNKMGFVFVADSGRFTGIRKERIH' A
#
# COMPACT_ATOMS: atom_id res chain seq x y z
N MET A 1 -18.42 12.33 -13.01
CA MET A 1 -17.14 11.66 -13.32
C MET A 1 -16.17 12.01 -12.23
N GLY A 2 -15.83 11.07 -11.34
CA GLY A 2 -14.87 11.32 -10.27
C GLY A 2 -13.47 11.37 -10.83
N THR A 3 -12.74 12.44 -10.56
CA THR A 3 -11.35 12.63 -10.99
C THR A 3 -10.48 11.51 -10.39
N LEU A 4 -9.89 10.67 -11.24
CA LEU A 4 -8.85 9.73 -10.82
C LEU A 4 -7.61 10.56 -10.49
N ILE A 5 -7.45 10.89 -9.21
CA ILE A 5 -6.22 11.53 -8.70
C ILE A 5 -5.14 10.45 -8.69
N THR A 6 -4.39 10.32 -9.77
CA THR A 6 -3.16 9.52 -9.78
C THR A 6 -2.03 10.35 -9.18
N ASN A 7 -2.10 10.59 -7.87
CA ASN A 7 -0.93 11.03 -7.12
C ASN A 7 0.01 9.82 -7.04
N GLU A 8 0.77 9.57 -8.09
CA GLU A 8 1.80 8.54 -8.13
C GLU A 8 2.96 8.98 -7.23
N LYS A 9 2.75 8.89 -5.93
CA LYS A 9 3.82 9.05 -4.93
C LYS A 9 4.90 8.01 -5.22
N ARG A 10 6.16 8.41 -5.11
CA ARG A 10 7.26 7.44 -5.11
C ARG A 10 7.08 6.51 -3.91
N ILE A 11 7.47 5.25 -4.05
CA ILE A 11 7.40 4.25 -2.96
C ILE A 11 8.10 4.76 -1.69
N GLU A 12 9.22 5.47 -1.86
CA GLU A 12 10.01 6.08 -0.79
C GLU A 12 9.23 7.11 0.04
N ASP A 13 8.22 7.74 -0.56
CA ASP A 13 7.40 8.80 0.05
C ASP A 13 6.07 8.27 0.62
N ILE A 14 5.79 6.96 0.46
CA ILE A 14 4.56 6.36 0.98
C ILE A 14 4.67 6.21 2.49
N THR A 15 3.78 6.91 3.19
CA THR A 15 3.68 6.81 4.65
C THR A 15 2.62 5.79 5.06
N LEU A 16 2.68 5.35 6.32
CA LEU A 16 1.67 4.49 6.92
C LEU A 16 0.26 5.12 6.89
N ASP A 17 0.18 6.46 6.96
CA ASP A 17 -1.09 7.19 6.92
C ASP A 17 -1.73 7.13 5.53
N ASN A 18 -0.92 7.24 4.45
CA ASN A 18 -1.42 7.08 3.09
C ASN A 18 -2.02 5.68 2.88
N ILE A 19 -1.39 4.65 3.44
CA ILE A 19 -1.87 3.27 3.37
C ILE A 19 -3.21 3.12 4.13
N LYS A 20 -3.30 3.65 5.37
CA LYS A 20 -4.53 3.59 6.17
C LYS A 20 -5.71 4.31 5.52
N LYS A 21 -5.45 5.39 4.77
CA LYS A 21 -6.47 6.16 4.06
C LYS A 21 -6.83 5.62 2.68
N GLY A 22 -6.14 4.57 2.20
CA GLY A 22 -6.34 4.04 0.85
C GLY A 22 -5.82 4.98 -0.26
N GLU A 23 -4.93 5.91 0.08
CA GLU A 23 -4.29 6.86 -0.85
C GLU A 23 -3.08 6.23 -1.55
N VAL A 24 -3.16 4.93 -1.83
CA VAL A 24 -2.12 4.13 -2.47
C VAL A 24 -2.75 3.19 -3.49
N THR A 25 -2.06 2.93 -4.58
CA THR A 25 -2.53 1.99 -5.61
C THR A 25 -2.13 0.56 -5.27
N LEU A 26 -2.84 -0.41 -5.86
CA LEU A 26 -2.47 -1.83 -5.75
C LEU A 26 -1.06 -2.10 -6.29
N ILE A 27 -0.63 -1.35 -7.32
CA ILE A 27 0.72 -1.47 -7.90
C ILE A 27 1.77 -1.04 -6.86
N GLN A 28 1.54 0.07 -6.16
CA GLN A 28 2.44 0.53 -5.10
C GLN A 28 2.51 -0.45 -3.93
N LEU A 29 1.38 -1.05 -3.53
CA LEU A 29 1.35 -2.09 -2.50
C LEU A 29 2.15 -3.34 -2.94
N ASN A 30 2.02 -3.73 -4.21
CA ASN A 30 2.80 -4.85 -4.76
C ASN A 30 4.30 -4.54 -4.81
N GLU A 31 4.69 -3.31 -5.15
CA GLU A 31 6.09 -2.89 -5.08
C GLU A 31 6.64 -2.89 -3.66
N ILE A 32 5.87 -2.43 -2.67
CA ILE A 32 6.24 -2.49 -1.25
C ILE A 32 6.44 -3.95 -0.83
N TYR A 33 5.54 -4.85 -1.25
CA TYR A 33 5.73 -6.27 -1.03
C TYR A 33 7.03 -6.75 -1.66
N ASN A 34 7.24 -6.57 -2.96
CA ASN A 34 8.44 -7.11 -3.64
C ASN A 34 9.77 -6.55 -3.11
N LYS A 35 9.83 -5.26 -2.78
CA LYS A 35 11.07 -4.61 -2.30
C LYS A 35 11.32 -4.83 -0.81
N MET A 36 10.26 -4.77 0.00
CA MET A 36 10.37 -4.70 1.45
C MET A 36 9.72 -5.87 2.16
N GLY A 37 9.06 -6.78 1.47
CA GLY A 37 8.33 -7.93 2.04
C GLY A 37 7.24 -7.57 3.02
N PHE A 38 6.60 -6.42 2.88
CA PHE A 38 5.44 -6.07 3.70
C PHE A 38 4.15 -6.50 3.01
N VAL A 39 3.33 -7.27 3.72
CA VAL A 39 1.99 -7.69 3.33
C VAL A 39 0.96 -6.90 4.11
N PHE A 40 -0.02 -6.35 3.41
CA PHE A 40 -1.13 -5.60 4.00
C PHE A 40 -2.36 -6.50 4.07
N VAL A 41 -2.89 -6.70 5.27
CA VAL A 41 -4.10 -7.47 5.51
C VAL A 41 -5.28 -6.51 5.50
N ALA A 42 -6.27 -6.78 4.66
CA ALA A 42 -7.52 -6.05 4.62
C ALA A 42 -8.69 -6.98 4.90
N ASP A 43 -9.67 -6.50 5.66
CA ASP A 43 -10.94 -7.15 5.91
C ASP A 43 -12.07 -6.13 5.77
N SER A 44 -13.17 -6.53 5.15
CA SER A 44 -14.36 -5.69 4.95
C SER A 44 -14.04 -4.29 4.37
N GLY A 45 -13.07 -4.23 3.44
CA GLY A 45 -12.64 -3.00 2.78
C GLY A 45 -11.75 -2.07 3.61
N ARG A 46 -11.24 -2.53 4.77
CA ARG A 46 -10.34 -1.76 5.65
C ARG A 46 -9.05 -2.52 5.89
N PHE A 47 -7.92 -1.81 5.92
CA PHE A 47 -6.65 -2.41 6.37
C PHE A 47 -6.71 -2.71 7.87
N THR A 48 -6.51 -3.97 8.21
CA THR A 48 -6.55 -4.48 9.59
C THR A 48 -5.18 -4.85 10.13
N GLY A 49 -4.16 -4.99 9.27
CA GLY A 49 -2.81 -5.29 9.72
C GLY A 49 -1.74 -5.15 8.65
N ILE A 50 -0.49 -5.17 9.10
CA ILE A 50 0.72 -5.20 8.28
C ILE A 50 1.62 -6.32 8.83
N ARG A 51 2.15 -7.17 7.95
CA ARG A 51 3.07 -8.26 8.30
C ARG A 51 4.33 -8.15 7.47
N LYS A 52 5.49 -8.46 8.07
CA LYS A 52 6.76 -8.61 7.34
C LYS A 52 6.98 -10.08 7.03
N GLU A 53 7.04 -10.41 5.75
CA GLU A 53 7.46 -11.72 5.28
C GLU A 53 8.95 -11.69 4.92
N ARG A 54 9.63 -12.82 5.15
CA ARG A 54 10.96 -13.03 4.58
C ARG A 54 10.77 -13.44 3.13
N ILE A 55 11.09 -12.54 2.23
CA ILE A 55 11.24 -12.88 0.82
C ILE A 55 12.61 -13.54 0.69
N HIS A 56 12.63 -14.75 0.14
CA HIS A 56 13.85 -15.52 -0.12
C HIS A 56 14.60 -14.95 -1.31
#